data_AF-A0A0D6M845-F1
#
_entry.id   AF-A0A0D6M845-F1
#
_cell.length_a   1.000
_cell.length_b   1.000
_cell.length_c   1.000
_cell.angle_alpha   90.00
_cell.angle_beta   90.00
_cell.angle_gamma   90.00
#
_symmetry.space_group_name_H-M   'P 1'
#
loop_
_entity.id
_entity.type
_entity.pdbx_description
1 polymer ?
#
loop_
_entity_poly.entity_id
_entity_poly.type
_entity_poly.pdbx_seq_one_letter_code
_entity_poly.pdbx_strand_id
1 'polypeptide(L)' 'MDVQTCLIDLASYAYTDNDIEYRWKETDPVQLKDGLNSSLPSFQLNKVSTTYCTSKTNTGTYSCLRTVLELRRQFR' A
#
# COMPACT_ATOMS: atom_id res chain seq x y z
N MET A 1 16.08 15.67 -7.97
CA MET A 1 14.98 14.72 -8.26
C MET A 1 14.39 14.28 -6.94
N ASP A 2 13.11 14.54 -6.70
CA ASP A 2 12.39 14.05 -5.53
C ASP A 2 11.96 12.59 -5.70
N VAL A 3 11.89 11.91 -4.57
CA VAL A 3 11.28 10.59 -4.41
C VAL A 3 10.07 10.79 -3.50
N GLN A 4 8.92 10.28 -3.91
CA GLN A 4 7.69 10.35 -3.15
C GLN A 4 7.25 8.96 -2.74
N THR A 5 6.78 8.85 -1.50
CA THR A 5 6.22 7.62 -0.95
C THR A 5 4.72 7.79 -0.85
N CYS A 6 3.97 7.08 -1.68
CA CYS A 6 2.52 7.05 -1.66
C CYS A 6 2.03 5.77 -1.00
N LEU A 7 0.93 5.85 -0.26
CA LEU A 7 0.40 4.76 0.54
C LEU A 7 -1.03 4.41 0.12
N ILE A 8 -1.38 3.13 0.16
CA ILE A 8 -2.75 2.65 0.02
C ILE A 8 -3.05 1.80 1.26
N ASP A 9 -4.01 2.26 2.06
CA ASP A 9 -4.43 1.59 3.28
C ASP A 9 -5.74 0.84 3.05
N LEU A 10 -5.81 -0.39 3.55
CA LEU A 10 -6.98 -1.24 3.52
C LEU A 10 -7.24 -1.75 4.94
N ALA A 11 -8.41 -1.42 5.48
CA ALA A 11 -8.82 -1.82 6.82
C ALA A 11 -10.33 -2.09 6.87
N SER A 12 -10.74 -2.79 7.92
CA SER A 12 -12.15 -2.97 8.26
C SER A 12 -12.67 -1.70 8.92
N TYR A 13 -13.88 -1.29 8.54
CA TYR A 13 -14.51 -0.11 9.13
C TYR A 13 -15.24 -0.44 10.44
N ALA A 14 -15.93 -1.58 10.50
CA ALA A 14 -16.82 -1.92 11.61
C ALA A 14 -16.26 -3.03 12.53
N TYR A 15 -15.68 -4.07 11.94
CA TYR A 15 -15.19 -5.24 12.68
C TYR A 15 -13.78 -5.00 13.23
N THR A 16 -13.57 -5.39 14.49
CA THR A 16 -12.28 -5.28 15.18
C THR A 16 -11.34 -6.42 14.79
N ASP A 17 -10.08 -6.35 15.23
CA ASP A 17 -9.07 -7.40 14.99
C ASP A 17 -9.43 -8.78 15.58
N ASN A 18 -10.31 -8.82 16.58
CA ASN A 18 -10.84 -10.09 17.13
C ASN A 18 -11.84 -10.78 16.19
N ASP A 19 -12.51 -10.00 15.33
CA ASP A 19 -13.54 -10.50 14.42
C ASP A 19 -12.98 -10.75 13.02
N ILE A 20 -12.07 -9.87 12.56
CA ILE A 20 -11.44 -9.97 11.24
C ILE A 20 -9.95 -9.57 11.28
N GLU A 21 -9.11 -10.44 10.73
CA GLU A 21 -7.68 -10.20 10.55
C GLU A 21 -7.32 -10.24 9.07
N TYR A 22 -6.81 -9.12 8.55
CA TYR A 22 -6.28 -9.08 7.18
C TYR A 22 -4.83 -9.53 7.15
N ARG A 23 -4.49 -10.34 6.16
CA ARG A 23 -3.12 -10.78 5.87
C ARG A 23 -2.83 -10.65 4.39
N TRP A 24 -1.60 -10.27 4.08
CA TRP A 24 -1.10 -10.31 2.71
C TRP A 24 -0.97 -11.77 2.27
N LYS A 25 -1.25 -12.03 0.98
CA LYS A 25 -0.92 -13.31 0.37
C LYS A 25 0.60 -13.53 0.45
N GLU A 26 1.02 -14.75 0.79
CA GLU A 26 2.44 -15.09 0.94
C GLU A 26 3.24 -14.88 -0.36
N THR A 27 2.62 -15.20 -1.49
CA THR A 27 3.22 -15.07 -2.83
C THR A 27 2.52 -14.01 -3.64
N ASP A 28 3.31 -13.06 -4.17
CA ASP A 28 2.86 -11.95 -5.01
C ASP A 28 1.62 -11.22 -4.45
N PRO A 29 1.74 -10.55 -3.28
CA PRO A 29 0.60 -9.86 -2.67
C PRO A 29 0.12 -8.63 -3.45
N VAL A 30 0.98 -8.06 -4.30
CA VAL A 30 0.65 -6.92 -5.17
C VAL A 30 1.19 -7.21 -6.57
N GLN A 31 0.30 -7.23 -7.55
CA GLN A 31 0.63 -7.38 -8.96
C GLN A 31 0.57 -6.03 -9.67
N LEU A 32 1.56 -5.78 -10.53
CA LEU A 32 1.60 -4.58 -11.36
C LEU A 32 1.17 -4.94 -12.77
N LYS A 33 0.30 -4.12 -13.36
CA LYS A 33 -0.12 -4.30 -14.74
C LYS A 33 1.02 -3.95 -15.69
N ASP A 34 1.17 -4.73 -16.76
CA ASP A 34 2.12 -4.44 -17.82
C ASP A 34 1.89 -3.03 -18.39
N GLY A 35 2.98 -2.27 -18.52
CA GLY A 35 2.94 -0.90 -18.98
C GLY A 35 2.57 0.16 -17.91
N LEU A 36 2.36 -0.21 -16.65
CA LEU A 36 2.06 0.77 -15.57
C LEU A 36 3.10 1.92 -15.51
N ASN A 37 4.38 1.58 -15.65
CA ASN A 37 5.46 2.58 -15.69
C ASN A 37 5.33 3.56 -16.87
N SER A 38 4.77 3.13 -18.00
CA SER A 38 4.52 3.99 -19.16
C SER A 38 3.28 4.88 -18.97
N SER A 39 2.35 4.49 -18.09
CA SER A 39 1.16 5.29 -17.76
C SER A 39 1.47 6.45 -16.81
N LEU A 40 2.65 6.49 -16.19
CA LEU A 40 3.08 7.55 -15.29
C LEU A 40 4.01 8.52 -16.05
N PRO A 41 3.51 9.65 -16.58
CA PRO A 41 4.31 10.52 -17.45
C PRO A 41 5.43 11.27 -16.70
N SER A 42 5.23 11.55 -15.43
CA SER A 42 6.15 12.37 -14.61
C SER A 42 6.98 11.56 -13.60
N PHE A 43 6.62 10.30 -13.39
CA PHE A 43 7.18 9.46 -12.34
C PHE A 43 7.47 8.06 -12.86
N GLN A 44 8.49 7.43 -12.30
CA GLN A 44 8.73 6.00 -12.47
C GLN A 44 8.45 5.31 -11.13
N LEU A 45 7.67 4.22 -11.17
CA LEU A 45 7.47 3.39 -9.99
C LEU A 45 8.76 2.60 -9.74
N ASN A 46 9.46 2.94 -8.67
CA ASN A 46 10.76 2.39 -8.34
C ASN A 46 10.63 1.12 -7.50
N LYS A 47 9.77 1.15 -6.48
CA LYS A 47 9.59 0.05 -5.54
C LYS A 47 8.14 -0.04 -5.07
N VAL A 48 7.70 -1.28 -4.87
CA VAL A 48 6.44 -1.59 -4.19
C VAL A 48 6.74 -2.51 -3.02
N SER A 49 6.18 -2.20 -1.85
CA SER A 49 6.29 -3.06 -0.68
C SER A 49 4.99 -3.11 0.08
N THR A 50 4.75 -4.23 0.76
CA THR A 50 3.57 -4.44 1.60
C THR A 50 3.96 -4.42 3.07
N THR A 51 3.14 -3.74 3.87
CA THR A 51 3.31 -3.66 5.32
C THR A 51 1.95 -3.75 6.01
N TYR A 52 1.96 -3.73 7.33
CA TYR A 52 0.76 -3.67 8.18
C TYR A 52 0.65 -2.30 8.82
N CYS A 53 -0.57 -1.83 9.00
CA CYS A 53 -0.91 -0.53 9.60
C CYS A 53 -1.93 -0.66 10.73
N THR A 54 -2.08 -1.87 11.28
CA THR A 54 -3.01 -2.16 12.37
C THR A 54 -2.85 -1.14 13.48
N SER A 55 -3.95 -0.45 13.81
CA SER A 55 -3.91 0.66 14.74
C SER A 55 -5.04 0.57 15.74
N LYS A 56 -4.77 1.09 16.94
CA LYS A 56 -5.74 1.20 18.02
C LYS A 56 -6.39 2.58 17.97
N THR A 57 -7.70 2.60 17.83
CA THR A 57 -8.52 3.82 17.89
C THR A 57 -9.32 3.83 19.18
N ASN A 58 -10.15 4.85 19.38
CA ASN A 58 -11.02 4.95 20.55
C ASN A 58 -12.09 3.84 20.61
N THR A 59 -12.47 3.28 19.46
CA THR A 59 -13.56 2.29 19.36
C THR A 59 -13.06 0.84 19.34
N GLY A 60 -11.76 0.62 19.14
CA GLY A 60 -11.18 -0.72 19.09
C GLY A 60 -9.83 -0.75 18.38
N THR A 61 -9.27 -1.94 18.25
CA THR A 61 -8.11 -2.20 17.38
C THR A 61 -8.61 -2.76 16.05
N TYR A 62 -8.11 -2.21 14.95
CA TYR A 62 -8.56 -2.58 13.60
C TYR A 62 -7.39 -3.08 12.78
N SER A 63 -7.52 -4.31 12.26
CA SER A 63 -6.55 -4.91 11.34
C SER A 63 -6.45 -4.08 10.05
N CYS A 64 -5.22 -3.81 9.60
CA CYS A 64 -4.96 -2.91 8.47
C CYS A 64 -3.73 -3.36 7.67
N LEU A 65 -3.89 -3.40 6.34
CA LEU A 65 -2.84 -3.63 5.37
C LEU A 65 -2.45 -2.32 4.68
N ARG A 66 -1.17 -2.15 4.38
CA ARG A 66 -0.64 -0.98 3.68
C ARG A 66 0.22 -1.39 2.51
N THR A 67 -0.10 -0.88 1.33
CA THR A 67 0.81 -0.91 0.18
C THR A 67 1.59 0.40 0.15
N VAL A 68 2.90 0.30 -0.03
CA VAL A 68 3.83 1.42 -0.12
C VAL A 68 4.37 1.47 -1.55
N LEU A 69 4.16 2.61 -2.21
CA LEU A 69 4.61 2.88 -3.57
C LEU A 69 5.69 3.95 -3.53
N GLU A 70 6.88 3.63 -4.00
CA GLU A 70 7.97 4.59 -4.15
C GLU A 70 8.02 5.10 -5.59
N LEU A 71 7.74 6.39 -5.76
CA LEU A 71 7.68 7.08 -7.05
C LEU A 71 8.85 8.03 -7.19
N ARG A 72 9.70 7.82 -8.18
CA ARG A 72 10.84 8.71 -8.47
C ARG A 72 10.48 9.65 -9.62
N ARG A 73 10.60 10.96 -9.41
CA ARG A 73 10.35 11.94 -10.47
C ARG A 73 11.35 11.75 -11.62
N GLN A 74 10.84 11.68 -12.84
CA GLN A 74 11.66 11.66 -14.05
C GLN A 74 12.00 13.09 -14.47
N PHE A 75 13.26 13.32 -14.85
CA PHE A 75 13.65 14.54 -15.54
C PHE A 75 13.53 14.28 -17.03
N ARG A 76 12.91 15.22 -17.74
CA ARG A 76 12.79 15.21 -19.19
C ARG A 76 13.66 16.30 -19.78
#